data_AF-A0A6C0DNM3-F1
#
_entry.id   AF-A0A6C0DNM3-F1
#
_cell.length_a   1.000
_cell.length_b   1.000
_cell.length_c   1.000
_cell.angle_alpha   90.00
_cell.angle_beta   90.00
_cell.angle_gamma   90.00
#
_symmetry.space_group_name_H-M   'P 1'
#
loop_
_entity.id
_entity.type
_entity.pdbx_description
1 polymer ?
#
loop_
_entity_poly.entity_id
_entity_poly.type
_entity_poly.pdbx_seq_one_letter_code
_entity_poly.pdbx_strand_id
1 'polypeptide(L)'
;MNMSFTHYRKSHSPNNNAPSYFVSASPLPIAPYASVPRPIKPAQKEVAPELPTLKKMKWGEPTWFLFHTLAQKVKDEYFNDIKDELLNNIMTICGNLPCPACADHAMEYMKKIQPAAIRTKQDLKNMLYVFHNEVNKRKGFDVFPYDQLDEKYSKANTINIIQYFINAFEDKHKSIHMIANDMHRARISKKLKEWFQSNLPYFDP
;
A
#
# COMPACT_ATOMS: atom_id res chain seq x y z
N MET A 1 15.26 -0.93 10.93
CA MET A 1 14.53 -0.23 9.85
C MET A 1 13.05 -0.21 10.19
N ASN A 2 12.49 0.94 10.57
CA ASN A 2 11.05 1.09 10.78
C ASN A 2 10.36 1.06 9.40
N MET A 3 9.88 -0.12 9.01
CA MET A 3 9.16 -0.37 7.76
C MET A 3 7.66 -0.35 8.05
N SER A 4 7.11 0.85 8.27
CA SER A 4 5.67 1.04 8.46
C SER A 4 5.11 1.90 7.34
N PHE A 5 4.20 1.32 6.57
CA PHE A 5 3.27 2.06 5.74
C PHE A 5 2.23 2.77 6.62
N THR A 6 1.87 3.98 6.17
CA THR A 6 0.73 4.84 6.56
C THR A 6 0.71 5.33 8.00
N HIS A 7 1.29 6.51 8.24
CA HIS A 7 0.69 7.56 9.08
C HIS A 7 1.26 8.94 8.68
N TYR A 8 0.76 9.53 7.60
CA TYR A 8 0.86 10.99 7.47
C TYR A 8 -0.33 11.59 8.25
N ARG A 9 -0.05 12.15 9.42
CA ARG A 9 -1.04 12.79 10.30
C ARG A 9 -1.10 14.28 9.94
N LYS A 10 -2.22 14.77 9.39
CA LYS A 10 -2.46 16.23 9.30
C LYS A 10 -2.79 16.81 10.68
N SER A 11 -2.11 17.88 11.06
CA SER A 11 -2.63 18.88 12.01
C SER A 11 -3.54 19.84 11.25
N HIS A 12 -4.81 19.93 11.63
CA HIS A 12 -5.70 21.00 11.20
C HIS A 12 -5.89 21.97 12.36
N SER A 13 -5.58 23.25 12.13
CA SER A 13 -6.04 24.36 12.96
C SER A 13 -7.31 24.93 12.31
N PRO A 14 -8.45 25.03 13.02
CA PRO A 14 -9.65 25.62 12.45
C PRO A 14 -9.63 27.14 12.63
N ASN A 15 -9.73 27.87 11.53
CA ASN A 15 -10.01 29.31 11.52
C ASN A 15 -11.52 29.48 11.27
N ASN A 16 -12.27 29.94 12.27
CA ASN A 16 -13.71 30.19 12.19
C ASN A 16 -13.95 31.70 12.10
N ASN A 17 -14.33 32.20 10.93
CA ASN A 17 -15.00 33.49 10.78
C ASN A 17 -16.50 33.24 10.59
N ALA A 18 -17.31 33.73 11.53
CA ALA A 18 -18.77 33.81 11.43
C ALA A 18 -19.20 35.28 11.50
N PRO A 19 -20.25 35.71 10.79
CA PRO A 19 -20.98 36.92 11.14
C PRO A 19 -22.25 36.59 11.92
N SER A 20 -22.42 37.34 12.99
CA SER A 20 -23.52 37.42 13.93
C SER A 20 -24.79 38.02 13.31
N TYR A 21 -25.96 37.44 13.61
CA TYR A 21 -27.24 38.13 13.50
C TYR A 21 -28.00 38.06 14.82
N PHE A 22 -28.24 39.25 15.36
CA PHE A 22 -29.09 39.56 16.50
C PHE A 22 -30.57 39.40 16.13
N VAL A 23 -31.36 38.73 16.96
CA VAL A 23 -32.81 38.99 17.06
C VAL A 23 -33.25 38.96 18.52
N SER A 24 -34.14 39.91 18.79
CA SER A 24 -34.63 40.46 20.05
C SER A 24 -35.38 39.50 21.00
N ALA A 25 -35.31 39.83 22.29
CA ALA A 25 -35.93 39.14 23.42
C ALA A 25 -37.36 39.61 23.73
N SER A 26 -38.16 38.74 24.35
CA SER A 26 -39.38 39.06 25.14
C SER A 26 -39.85 37.83 25.94
N PRO A 27 -40.62 38.02 27.05
CA PRO A 27 -40.30 37.41 28.35
C PRO A 27 -41.15 36.20 28.78
N LEU A 28 -40.59 35.46 29.76
CA LEU A 28 -41.13 34.25 30.40
C LEU A 28 -42.22 34.56 31.45
N PRO A 29 -43.17 33.62 31.69
CA PRO A 29 -43.84 33.47 32.97
C PRO A 29 -43.18 32.42 33.88
N ILE A 30 -43.09 32.76 35.16
CA ILE A 30 -42.51 31.99 36.27
C ILE A 30 -43.51 30.93 36.74
N ALA A 31 -43.06 29.68 36.89
CA ALA A 31 -43.75 28.66 37.68
C ALA A 31 -42.77 28.04 38.71
N PRO A 32 -43.18 27.82 39.97
CA PRO A 32 -42.29 27.40 41.03
C PRO A 32 -42.30 25.88 41.18
N TYR A 33 -41.20 25.22 40.85
CA TYR A 33 -40.94 23.88 41.36
C TYR A 33 -39.44 23.74 41.64
N ALA A 34 -39.09 23.90 42.91
CA ALA A 34 -37.81 23.48 43.44
C ALA A 34 -37.73 21.96 43.29
N SER A 35 -36.88 21.49 42.38
CA SER A 35 -36.46 20.09 42.33
C SER A 35 -34.97 20.01 42.65
N VAL A 36 -34.67 19.21 43.66
CA VAL A 36 -33.34 18.94 44.21
C VAL A 36 -32.39 18.51 43.08
N PRO A 37 -31.16 19.06 42.95
CA PRO A 37 -30.21 18.61 41.94
C PRO A 37 -29.82 17.15 42.22
N ARG A 38 -30.12 16.27 41.26
CA ARG A 38 -29.64 14.89 41.28
C ARG A 38 -28.12 14.90 41.03
N PRO A 39 -27.31 14.05 41.68
CA PRO A 39 -25.88 13.98 41.41
C PRO A 39 -25.62 13.67 39.93
N ILE A 40 -24.94 14.57 39.24
CA ILE A 40 -24.50 14.39 37.86
C ILE A 40 -23.46 13.28 37.87
N LYS A 41 -23.81 12.11 37.31
CA LYS A 41 -22.82 11.06 37.04
C LYS A 41 -21.77 11.65 36.08
N PRO A 42 -20.46 11.46 36.32
CA PRO A 42 -19.44 11.91 35.40
C PRO A 42 -19.73 11.32 34.01
N ALA A 43 -19.80 12.21 33.00
CA ALA A 43 -19.96 11.82 31.61
C ALA A 43 -18.86 10.82 31.25
N GLN A 44 -19.26 9.59 30.92
CA GLN A 44 -18.36 8.60 30.36
C GLN A 44 -17.88 9.15 29.02
N LYS A 45 -16.56 9.33 28.86
CA LYS A 45 -15.96 9.63 27.55
C LYS A 45 -16.35 8.49 26.62
N GLU A 46 -17.22 8.75 25.65
CA GLU A 46 -17.44 7.84 24.53
C GLU A 46 -16.11 7.65 23.83
N VAL A 47 -15.53 6.47 24.02
CA VAL A 47 -14.38 6.02 23.25
C VAL A 47 -14.90 5.76 21.85
N ALA A 48 -14.43 6.56 20.88
CA ALA A 48 -14.74 6.36 19.48
C ALA A 48 -14.51 4.87 19.10
N PRO A 49 -15.42 4.25 18.31
CA PRO A 49 -15.26 2.86 17.95
C PRO A 49 -13.91 2.65 17.26
N GLU A 50 -13.08 1.81 17.86
CA GLU A 50 -11.80 1.41 17.31
C GLU A 50 -12.06 0.76 15.95
N LEU A 51 -11.62 1.43 14.87
CA LEU A 51 -11.75 0.94 13.51
C LEU A 51 -11.25 -0.52 13.46
N PRO A 52 -12.01 -1.45 12.85
CA PRO A 52 -11.63 -2.86 12.81
C PRO A 52 -10.23 -2.96 12.19
N THR A 53 -9.29 -3.48 12.99
CA THR A 53 -7.89 -3.64 12.59
C THR A 53 -7.84 -4.60 11.42
N LEU A 54 -7.80 -4.05 10.20
CA LEU A 54 -7.66 -4.84 8.97
C LEU A 54 -6.45 -5.74 9.12
N LYS A 55 -6.69 -7.06 9.10
CA LYS A 55 -5.64 -8.07 9.20
C LYS A 55 -4.58 -7.79 8.13
N LYS A 56 -3.40 -7.32 8.56
CA LYS A 56 -2.31 -6.91 7.66
C LYS A 56 -1.89 -8.11 6.81
N MET A 57 -1.98 -7.96 5.48
CA MET A 57 -1.47 -8.96 4.55
C MET A 57 0.06 -8.98 4.62
N LYS A 58 0.65 -10.12 4.98
CA LYS A 58 2.10 -10.24 5.13
C LYS A 58 2.89 -10.07 3.83
N TRP A 59 2.29 -10.41 2.70
CA TRP A 59 2.95 -10.42 1.38
C TRP A 59 2.82 -9.11 0.61
N GLY A 60 1.76 -8.30 0.86
CA GLY A 60 1.46 -7.13 0.04
C GLY A 60 2.54 -6.04 0.09
N GLU A 61 2.97 -5.70 1.31
CA GLU A 61 4.07 -4.75 1.53
C GLU A 61 5.40 -5.19 0.88
N PRO A 62 5.88 -6.43 1.11
CA PRO A 62 7.08 -6.94 0.44
C PRO A 62 6.98 -6.92 -1.09
N THR A 63 5.82 -7.26 -1.67
CA THR A 63 5.63 -7.22 -3.13
C THR A 63 5.76 -5.81 -3.69
N TRP A 64 5.13 -4.81 -3.06
CA TRP A 64 5.27 -3.43 -3.51
C TRP A 64 6.68 -2.89 -3.32
N PHE A 65 7.34 -3.25 -2.22
CA PHE A 65 8.74 -2.88 -2.00
C PHE A 65 9.64 -3.47 -3.08
N LEU A 66 9.45 -4.74 -3.45
CA LEU A 66 10.19 -5.36 -4.54
C LEU A 66 10.02 -4.58 -5.84
N PHE A 67 8.77 -4.39 -6.30
CA PHE A 67 8.52 -3.76 -7.60
C PHE A 67 9.16 -2.39 -7.71
N HIS A 68 8.92 -1.53 -6.72
CA HIS A 68 9.47 -0.18 -6.73
C HIS A 68 10.98 -0.15 -6.51
N THR A 69 11.55 -1.09 -5.75
CA THR A 69 13.01 -1.19 -5.59
C THR A 69 13.66 -1.63 -6.90
N LEU A 70 13.16 -2.67 -7.58
CA LEU A 70 13.70 -3.11 -8.86
C LEU A 70 13.64 -1.99 -9.91
N ALA A 71 12.51 -1.28 -10.00
CA ALA A 71 12.36 -0.14 -10.90
C ALA A 71 13.28 1.03 -10.53
N GLN A 72 13.53 1.28 -9.23
CA GLN A 72 14.43 2.34 -8.79
C GLN A 72 15.91 1.96 -8.93
N LYS A 73 16.25 0.68 -8.83
CA LYS A 73 17.63 0.19 -8.71
C LYS A 73 18.18 -0.38 -10.00
N VAL A 74 17.36 -0.73 -10.99
CA VAL A 74 17.87 -1.11 -12.32
C VAL A 74 18.72 0.04 -12.87
N LYS A 75 19.90 -0.29 -13.36
CA LYS A 75 20.82 0.67 -13.97
C LYS A 75 20.31 1.04 -15.36
N ASP A 76 20.39 2.32 -15.70
CA ASP A 76 19.80 2.84 -16.95
C ASP A 76 20.43 2.20 -18.19
N GLU A 77 21.74 1.93 -18.16
CA GLU A 77 22.49 1.31 -19.25
C GLU A 77 22.10 -0.14 -19.54
N TYR A 78 21.57 -0.87 -18.55
CA TYR A 78 21.13 -2.27 -18.69
C TYR A 78 19.62 -2.43 -18.74
N PHE A 79 18.86 -1.33 -18.60
CA PHE A 79 17.41 -1.40 -18.49
C PHE A 79 16.78 -2.13 -19.68
N ASN A 80 17.18 -1.76 -20.91
CA ASN A 80 16.61 -2.36 -22.12
C ASN A 80 17.03 -3.82 -22.32
N ASP A 81 18.17 -4.25 -21.78
CA ASP A 81 18.64 -5.63 -21.87
C ASP A 81 17.76 -6.58 -21.05
N ILE A 82 17.25 -6.12 -19.90
CA ILE A 82 16.48 -6.95 -18.98
C ILE A 82 14.99 -6.59 -18.90
N LYS A 83 14.55 -5.53 -19.60
CA LYS A 83 13.19 -4.98 -19.47
C LYS A 83 12.11 -6.04 -19.65
N ASP A 84 12.21 -6.82 -20.70
CA ASP A 84 11.15 -7.78 -21.05
C ASP A 84 11.05 -8.89 -20.00
N GLU A 85 12.19 -9.38 -19.51
CA GLU A 85 12.23 -10.36 -18.42
C GLU A 85 11.72 -9.76 -17.10
N LEU A 86 12.10 -8.52 -16.79
CA LEU A 86 11.64 -7.80 -15.60
C LEU A 86 10.11 -7.61 -15.62
N LEU A 87 9.55 -7.18 -16.75
CA LEU A 87 8.09 -7.04 -16.91
C LEU A 87 7.38 -8.40 -16.82
N ASN A 88 7.94 -9.44 -17.42
CA ASN A 88 7.41 -10.80 -17.33
C ASN A 88 7.41 -11.32 -15.88
N ASN A 89 8.44 -11.02 -15.11
CA ASN A 89 8.50 -11.36 -13.69
C ASN A 89 7.46 -10.59 -12.87
N ILE A 90 7.27 -9.28 -13.11
CA ILE A 90 6.21 -8.49 -12.46
C ILE A 90 4.83 -9.08 -12.78
N MET A 91 4.56 -9.42 -14.03
CA MET A 91 3.31 -10.04 -14.46
C MET A 91 3.10 -11.42 -13.82
N THR A 92 4.16 -12.24 -13.78
CA THR A 92 4.14 -13.56 -13.14
C THR A 92 3.81 -13.44 -11.65
N ILE A 93 4.39 -12.46 -10.95
CA ILE A 93 4.09 -12.21 -9.54
C ILE A 93 2.63 -11.76 -9.36
N CYS A 94 2.14 -10.85 -10.20
CA CYS A 94 0.76 -10.38 -10.17
C CYS A 94 -0.25 -11.52 -10.36
N GLY A 95 -0.01 -12.42 -11.31
CA GLY A 95 -0.89 -13.57 -11.56
C GLY A 95 -0.86 -14.65 -10.49
N ASN A 96 0.09 -14.57 -9.54
CA ASN A 96 0.32 -15.62 -8.54
C ASN A 96 0.37 -15.06 -7.12
N LEU A 97 -0.25 -13.91 -6.87
CA LEU A 97 -0.38 -13.36 -5.53
C LEU A 97 -1.10 -14.35 -4.61
N PRO A 98 -0.72 -14.47 -3.32
CA PRO A 98 -1.36 -15.41 -2.39
C PRO A 98 -2.86 -15.20 -2.18
N CYS A 99 -3.40 -14.04 -2.55
CA CYS A 99 -4.84 -13.78 -2.57
C CYS A 99 -5.37 -13.85 -4.01
N PRO A 100 -6.27 -14.81 -4.34
CA PRO A 100 -6.81 -14.96 -5.69
C PRO A 100 -7.49 -13.70 -6.21
N ALA A 101 -8.35 -13.08 -5.39
CA ALA A 101 -8.99 -11.82 -5.77
C ALA A 101 -7.96 -10.72 -6.05
N CYS A 102 -6.87 -10.62 -5.28
CA CYS A 102 -5.83 -9.65 -5.57
C CYS A 102 -5.11 -9.96 -6.89
N ALA A 103 -4.86 -11.25 -7.18
CA ALA A 103 -4.24 -11.68 -8.42
C ALA A 103 -5.12 -11.33 -9.64
N ASP A 104 -6.43 -11.59 -9.57
CA ASP A 104 -7.37 -11.28 -10.65
C ASP A 104 -7.37 -9.79 -10.99
N HIS A 105 -7.50 -8.93 -9.97
CA HIS A 105 -7.50 -7.49 -10.17
C HIS A 105 -6.14 -6.95 -10.63
N ALA A 106 -5.04 -7.50 -10.12
CA ALA A 106 -3.70 -7.15 -10.59
C ALA A 106 -3.54 -7.52 -12.06
N MET A 107 -3.97 -8.72 -12.46
CA MET A 107 -3.90 -9.17 -13.85
C MET A 107 -4.83 -8.36 -14.77
N GLU A 108 -6.00 -7.95 -14.30
CA GLU A 108 -6.88 -7.05 -15.06
C GLU A 108 -6.21 -5.70 -15.35
N TYR A 109 -5.48 -5.16 -14.37
CA TYR A 109 -4.66 -3.96 -14.59
C TYR A 109 -3.51 -4.23 -15.57
N MET A 110 -2.75 -5.32 -15.35
CA MET A 110 -1.59 -5.65 -16.18
C MET A 110 -1.95 -5.88 -17.66
N LYS A 111 -3.14 -6.40 -17.96
CA LYS A 111 -3.64 -6.57 -19.35
C LYS A 111 -3.81 -5.24 -20.10
N LYS A 112 -3.96 -4.12 -19.39
CA LYS A 112 -4.13 -2.78 -19.98
C LYS A 112 -2.78 -2.11 -20.26
N ILE A 113 -1.69 -2.64 -19.73
CA ILE A 113 -0.34 -2.09 -19.92
C ILE A 113 0.19 -2.50 -21.28
N GLN A 114 0.71 -1.54 -22.02
CA GLN A 114 1.40 -1.75 -23.30
C GLN A 114 2.91 -1.82 -23.05
N PRO A 115 3.56 -3.00 -23.14
CA PRO A 115 4.99 -3.12 -22.86
C PRO A 115 5.87 -2.22 -23.74
N ALA A 116 5.43 -1.95 -24.98
CA ALA A 116 6.11 -1.04 -25.90
C ALA A 116 6.17 0.42 -25.43
N ALA A 117 5.25 0.84 -24.55
CA ALA A 117 5.25 2.18 -23.97
C ALA A 117 6.29 2.34 -22.85
N ILE A 118 6.83 1.24 -22.31
CA ILE A 118 7.87 1.25 -21.30
C ILE A 118 9.22 1.19 -22.02
N ARG A 119 9.88 2.34 -22.15
CA ARG A 119 11.14 2.49 -22.91
C ARG A 119 12.32 2.81 -22.00
N THR A 120 12.04 3.31 -20.82
CA THR A 120 13.04 3.72 -19.83
C THR A 120 12.67 3.19 -18.45
N LYS A 121 13.66 3.16 -17.57
CA LYS A 121 13.49 2.95 -16.12
C LYS A 121 12.42 3.88 -15.54
N GLN A 122 12.39 5.13 -15.98
CA GLN A 122 11.43 6.12 -15.50
C GLN A 122 9.99 5.78 -15.93
N ASP A 123 9.80 5.23 -17.12
CA ASP A 123 8.48 4.74 -17.56
C ASP A 123 8.00 3.58 -16.68
N LEU A 124 8.90 2.68 -16.30
CA LEU A 124 8.59 1.57 -15.40
C LEU A 124 8.18 2.08 -14.00
N LYS A 125 8.94 3.03 -13.43
CA LYS A 125 8.60 3.68 -12.15
C LYS A 125 7.22 4.34 -12.21
N ASN A 126 6.94 5.07 -13.30
CA ASN A 126 5.65 5.73 -13.50
C ASN A 126 4.50 4.73 -13.59
N MET A 127 4.67 3.66 -14.38
CA MET A 127 3.65 2.62 -14.53
C MET A 127 3.32 1.98 -13.17
N LEU A 128 4.34 1.60 -12.39
CA LEU A 128 4.17 0.99 -11.07
C LEU A 128 3.58 1.97 -10.05
N TYR A 129 3.92 3.26 -10.12
CA TYR A 129 3.34 4.29 -9.27
C TYR A 129 1.84 4.44 -9.50
N VAL A 130 1.43 4.57 -10.77
CA VAL A 130 0.00 4.66 -11.14
C VAL A 130 -0.72 3.39 -10.71
N PHE A 131 -0.14 2.22 -10.97
CA PHE A 131 -0.72 0.95 -10.58
C PHE A 131 -0.96 0.85 -9.07
N HIS A 132 0.05 1.14 -8.27
CA HIS A 132 -0.05 1.07 -6.81
C HIS A 132 -1.10 2.06 -6.29
N ASN A 133 -1.19 3.26 -6.86
CA ASN A 133 -2.18 4.24 -6.45
C ASN A 133 -3.60 3.91 -6.90
N GLU A 134 -3.81 3.23 -8.02
CA GLU A 134 -5.12 2.68 -8.37
C GLU A 134 -5.58 1.61 -7.36
N VAL A 135 -4.64 0.78 -6.88
CA VAL A 135 -4.92 -0.16 -5.79
C VAL A 135 -5.23 0.57 -4.49
N ASN A 136 -4.49 1.64 -4.15
CA ASN A 136 -4.75 2.45 -2.96
C ASN A 136 -6.16 3.08 -3.00
N LYS A 137 -6.50 3.76 -4.09
CA LYS A 137 -7.83 4.38 -4.28
C LYS A 137 -8.95 3.35 -4.10
N ARG A 138 -8.84 2.19 -4.75
CA ARG A 138 -9.85 1.13 -4.65
C ARG A 138 -10.00 0.59 -3.22
N LYS A 139 -8.92 0.57 -2.44
CA LYS A 139 -8.93 0.13 -1.05
C LYS A 139 -9.26 1.25 -0.05
N GLY A 140 -9.49 2.48 -0.53
CA GLY A 140 -9.75 3.65 0.32
C GLY A 140 -8.51 4.16 1.06
N PHE A 141 -7.30 3.87 0.56
CA PHE A 141 -6.06 4.43 1.07
C PHE A 141 -5.68 5.73 0.37
N ASP A 142 -4.90 6.56 1.06
CA ASP A 142 -4.37 7.79 0.50
C ASP A 142 -3.48 7.53 -0.72
N VAL A 143 -3.50 8.47 -1.66
CA VAL A 143 -2.59 8.49 -2.80
C VAL A 143 -1.18 8.78 -2.28
N PHE A 144 -0.22 7.91 -2.62
CA PHE A 144 1.18 8.15 -2.32
C PHE A 144 1.69 9.31 -3.18
N PRO A 145 2.35 10.33 -2.61
CA PRO A 145 2.81 11.50 -3.35
C PRO A 145 4.05 11.16 -4.19
N TYR A 146 4.04 11.59 -5.46
CA TYR A 146 5.02 11.16 -6.46
C TYR A 146 6.44 11.64 -6.17
N ASP A 147 6.58 12.85 -5.65
CA ASP A 147 7.85 13.48 -5.26
C ASP A 147 8.63 12.69 -4.20
N GLN A 148 7.94 11.86 -3.40
CA GLN A 148 8.56 11.02 -2.37
C GLN A 148 9.00 9.65 -2.89
N LEU A 149 8.71 9.29 -4.15
CA LEU A 149 8.96 7.96 -4.70
C LEU A 149 10.46 7.64 -4.68
N ASP A 150 11.27 8.53 -5.22
CA ASP A 150 12.71 8.31 -5.37
C ASP A 150 13.41 8.33 -4.02
N GLU A 151 13.03 9.24 -3.13
CA GLU A 151 13.59 9.29 -1.78
C GLU A 151 13.32 7.99 -1.01
N LYS A 152 12.11 7.44 -1.15
CA LYS A 152 11.71 6.23 -0.45
C LYS A 152 12.48 5.00 -0.91
N TYR A 153 12.66 4.82 -2.21
CA TYR A 153 13.21 3.58 -2.77
C TYR A 153 14.70 3.65 -3.10
N SER A 154 15.31 4.84 -3.18
CA SER A 154 16.77 4.99 -3.36
C SER A 154 17.57 4.39 -2.20
N LYS A 155 17.02 4.46 -0.98
CA LYS A 155 17.64 3.94 0.26
C LYS A 155 17.45 2.43 0.47
N ALA A 156 16.69 1.76 -0.41
CA ALA A 156 16.45 0.33 -0.30
C ALA A 156 17.72 -0.47 -0.64
N ASN A 157 17.96 -1.57 0.07
CA ASN A 157 19.00 -2.53 -0.29
C ASN A 157 18.39 -3.65 -1.13
N THR A 158 18.87 -3.81 -2.36
CA THR A 158 18.23 -4.67 -3.37
C THR A 158 18.16 -6.12 -2.93
N ILE A 159 19.25 -6.66 -2.37
CA ILE A 159 19.32 -8.05 -1.90
C ILE A 159 18.35 -8.28 -0.75
N ASN A 160 18.34 -7.39 0.24
CA ASN A 160 17.45 -7.50 1.40
C ASN A 160 15.97 -7.44 0.99
N ILE A 161 15.62 -6.58 0.02
CA ILE A 161 14.25 -6.48 -0.48
C ILE A 161 13.85 -7.74 -1.25
N ILE A 162 14.74 -8.31 -2.08
CA ILE A 162 14.49 -9.58 -2.77
C ILE A 162 14.22 -10.69 -1.74
N GLN A 163 15.06 -10.81 -0.72
CA GLN A 163 14.89 -11.81 0.34
C GLN A 163 13.59 -11.60 1.12
N TYR A 164 13.28 -10.35 1.46
CA TYR A 164 12.05 -9.99 2.16
C TYR A 164 10.80 -10.40 1.37
N PHE A 165 10.79 -10.11 0.07
CA PHE A 165 9.72 -10.53 -0.83
C PHE A 165 9.61 -12.05 -0.91
N ILE A 166 10.71 -12.75 -1.19
CA ILE A 166 10.70 -14.20 -1.35
C ILE A 166 10.15 -14.89 -0.11
N ASN A 167 10.60 -14.49 1.09
CA ASN A 167 10.15 -15.07 2.35
C ASN A 167 8.64 -14.88 2.56
N ALA A 168 8.12 -13.71 2.19
CA ALA A 168 6.70 -13.43 2.33
C ALA A 168 5.84 -14.06 1.23
N PHE A 169 6.36 -14.17 0.01
CA PHE A 169 5.68 -14.78 -1.13
C PHE A 169 5.61 -16.31 -0.99
N GLU A 170 6.60 -16.94 -0.36
CA GLU A 170 6.61 -18.37 -0.03
C GLU A 170 5.83 -18.72 1.26
N ASP A 171 5.30 -17.75 2.01
CA ASP A 171 4.56 -18.01 3.26
C ASP A 171 3.36 -18.94 2.98
N LYS A 172 3.33 -20.09 3.66
CA LYS A 172 2.37 -21.16 3.36
C LYS A 172 1.01 -20.86 3.95
N HIS A 173 -0.03 -21.29 3.26
CA HIS A 173 -1.36 -21.27 3.83
C HIS A 173 -1.45 -22.34 4.91
N LYS A 174 -2.18 -22.03 5.99
CA LYS A 174 -2.49 -23.03 7.04
C LYS A 174 -3.52 -24.07 6.57
N SER A 175 -4.19 -23.82 5.44
CA SER A 175 -5.24 -24.68 4.89
C SER A 175 -4.67 -25.72 3.94
N ILE A 176 -5.00 -26.99 4.19
CA ILE A 176 -4.62 -28.12 3.34
C ILE A 176 -5.15 -28.00 1.90
N HIS A 177 -6.29 -27.33 1.71
CA HIS A 177 -6.91 -27.10 0.40
C HIS A 177 -6.10 -26.14 -0.48
N MET A 178 -5.09 -25.45 0.08
CA MET A 178 -4.25 -24.50 -0.65
C MET A 178 -2.84 -25.03 -0.93
N ILE A 179 -2.56 -26.30 -0.62
CA ILE A 179 -1.23 -26.93 -0.85
C ILE A 179 -0.83 -26.84 -2.32
N ALA A 180 -1.75 -27.10 -3.26
CA ALA A 180 -1.45 -27.02 -4.68
C ALA A 180 -0.97 -25.60 -5.08
N ASN A 181 -1.60 -24.57 -4.54
CA ASN A 181 -1.22 -23.18 -4.76
C ASN A 181 0.13 -22.85 -4.12
N ASP A 182 0.38 -23.35 -2.90
CA ASP A 182 1.68 -23.20 -2.22
C ASP A 182 2.81 -23.86 -3.02
N MET A 183 2.59 -25.07 -3.53
CA MET A 183 3.56 -25.76 -4.39
C MET A 183 3.78 -25.03 -5.72
N HIS A 184 2.72 -24.46 -6.31
CA HIS A 184 2.84 -23.67 -7.52
C HIS A 184 3.69 -22.41 -7.30
N ARG A 185 3.40 -21.65 -6.24
CA ARG A 185 4.20 -20.46 -5.88
C ARG A 185 5.64 -20.81 -5.53
N ALA A 186 5.91 -21.95 -4.90
CA ALA A 186 7.27 -22.40 -4.63
C ALA A 186 8.07 -22.62 -5.92
N ARG A 187 7.45 -23.21 -6.97
CA ARG A 187 8.10 -23.36 -8.28
C ARG A 187 8.38 -22.03 -8.96
N ILE A 188 7.44 -21.09 -8.87
CA ILE A 188 7.63 -19.72 -9.39
C ILE A 188 8.77 -19.03 -8.64
N SER A 189 8.78 -19.12 -7.31
CA SER A 189 9.79 -18.52 -6.45
C SER A 189 11.19 -19.04 -6.76
N LYS A 190 11.31 -20.33 -7.12
CA LYS A 190 12.57 -20.89 -7.61
C LYS A 190 13.08 -20.17 -8.87
N LYS A 191 12.22 -20.02 -9.89
CA LYS A 191 12.58 -19.31 -11.13
C LYS A 191 12.93 -17.85 -10.87
N LEU A 192 12.18 -17.18 -9.99
CA LEU A 192 12.45 -15.80 -9.60
C LEU A 192 13.81 -15.67 -8.90
N LYS A 193 14.13 -16.57 -7.96
CA LYS A 193 15.44 -16.61 -7.28
C LYS A 193 16.58 -16.75 -8.29
N GLU A 194 16.47 -17.68 -9.23
CA GLU A 194 17.45 -17.90 -10.30
C GLU A 194 17.61 -16.62 -11.15
N TRP A 195 16.50 -15.99 -11.56
CA TRP A 195 16.56 -14.76 -12.34
C TRP A 195 17.21 -13.60 -11.57
N PHE A 196 16.84 -13.41 -10.29
CA PHE A 196 17.44 -12.37 -9.45
C PHE A 196 18.94 -12.59 -9.31
N GLN A 197 19.37 -13.82 -9.01
CA GLN A 197 20.79 -14.14 -8.85
C GLN A 197 21.60 -13.82 -10.11
N SER A 198 21.09 -14.18 -11.29
CA SER A 198 21.77 -13.92 -12.57
C SER A 198 21.79 -12.44 -12.94
N ASN A 199 20.80 -11.66 -12.52
CA ASN A 199 20.65 -10.26 -12.93
C ASN A 199 21.05 -9.23 -11.85
N LEU A 200 21.43 -9.66 -10.65
CA LEU A 200 21.89 -8.78 -9.56
C LEU A 200 22.92 -7.71 -10.00
N PRO A 201 23.90 -8.00 -10.88
CA PRO A 201 24.86 -6.99 -11.34
C PRO A 201 24.24 -5.78 -12.07
N TYR A 202 23.03 -5.92 -12.62
CA TYR A 202 22.29 -4.88 -13.34
C TYR A 202 21.49 -3.95 -12.41
N PHE A 203 21.53 -4.21 -11.11
CA PHE A 203 20.89 -3.37 -10.10
C PHE A 203 21.93 -2.72 -9.20
N ASP A 204 21.64 -1.50 -8.78
CA ASP A 204 22.35 -0.86 -7.68
C ASP A 204 22.09 -1.59 -6.36
N PRO A 205 23.08 -1.64 -5.45
CA PRO A 205 22.96 -2.36 -4.19
C PRO A 205 21.89 -1.79 -3.23
#